data_AF-A0AAU4NS41-F1
#
_entry.id   AF-A0AAU4NS41-F1
#
_cell.length_a   1.000
_cell.length_b   1.000
_cell.length_c   1.000
_cell.angle_alpha   90.00
_cell.angle_beta   90.00
_cell.angle_gamma   90.00
#
_symmetry.space_group_name_H-M   'P 1'
#
loop_
_entity.id
_entity.type
_entity.pdbx_description
1 polymer ?
#
loop_
_entity_poly.entity_id
_entity_poly.type
_entity_poly.pdbx_seq_one_letter_code
_entity_poly.pdbx_strand_id
1 'polypeptide(L)'
;MPTTRLRRTVAGVVALAVVAVAAVLWTAPERWYPWDTADFPAADASLSPAQQRVLEVVEREYRDPRPATFYSEGVDEAWCADFVSHVMRQAGQPFTNPHSGGWRIPGVYTLTEYYQEQGRFAPVGDHSPAVGDVVLYESGGPVGDLLVGQHTNIVVAVDGDTVTTVGGNEMGGIRIHDLDWADDSAVLGFGLLGS
;
A
#
# COMPACT_ATOMS: atom_id res chain seq x y z
N MET A 1 34.45 35.55 21.04
CA MET A 1 34.45 34.12 20.64
C MET A 1 33.17 33.41 21.10
N PRO A 2 32.04 33.53 20.37
CA PRO A 2 30.77 32.86 20.72
C PRO A 2 30.51 31.55 19.94
N THR A 3 31.39 31.18 19.00
CA THR A 3 31.11 30.17 17.96
C THR A 3 31.15 28.71 18.45
N THR A 4 31.88 28.41 19.54
CA THR A 4 32.12 27.03 19.99
C THR A 4 30.96 26.44 20.80
N ARG A 5 30.23 27.26 21.57
CA ARG A 5 29.07 26.79 22.34
C ARG A 5 27.87 26.52 21.43
N LEU A 6 27.58 27.43 20.49
CA LEU A 6 26.51 27.26 19.51
C LEU A 6 26.72 26.01 18.65
N ARG A 7 27.96 25.75 18.19
CA ARG A 7 28.31 24.54 17.42
C ARG A 7 28.11 23.24 18.20
N ARG A 8 28.39 23.21 19.51
CA ARG A 8 28.17 22.04 20.36
C ARG A 8 26.70 21.79 20.64
N THR A 9 25.91 22.84 20.86
CA THR A 9 24.45 22.72 21.04
C THR A 9 23.78 22.25 19.76
N VAL A 10 24.15 22.79 18.59
CA VAL A 10 23.66 22.33 17.29
C VAL A 10 24.05 20.87 17.04
N ALA A 11 25.31 20.49 17.29
CA ALA A 11 25.75 19.10 17.14
C ALA A 11 25.00 18.13 18.08
N GLY A 12 24.72 18.55 19.32
CA GLY A 12 23.94 17.77 20.28
C GLY A 12 22.47 17.59 19.86
N VAL A 13 21.84 18.65 19.35
CA VAL A 13 20.46 18.58 18.81
C VAL A 13 20.40 17.70 17.56
N VAL A 14 21.37 17.82 16.66
CA VAL A 14 21.45 16.96 15.47
C VAL A 14 21.64 15.50 15.86
N ALA A 15 22.54 15.20 16.82
CA ALA A 15 22.76 13.84 17.28
C ALA A 15 21.49 13.23 17.91
N LEU A 16 20.77 14.00 18.72
CA LEU A 16 19.47 13.58 19.29
C LEU A 16 18.42 13.33 18.21
N ALA A 17 18.33 14.20 17.20
CA ALA A 17 17.41 14.01 16.09
C ALA A 17 17.74 12.74 15.29
N VAL A 18 19.03 12.48 15.03
CA VAL A 18 19.48 11.26 14.34
C VAL A 18 19.13 10.01 15.13
N VAL A 19 19.36 10.01 16.45
CA VAL A 19 19.00 8.86 17.31
C VAL A 19 17.49 8.65 17.36
N ALA A 20 16.70 9.73 17.46
CA ALA A 20 15.24 9.64 17.44
C ALA A 20 14.71 9.09 16.10
N VAL A 21 15.26 9.56 14.97
CA VAL A 21 14.91 9.03 13.63
C VAL A 21 15.31 7.56 13.52
N ALA A 22 16.52 7.19 13.97
CA ALA A 22 16.98 5.80 13.92
C ALA A 22 16.10 4.87 14.79
N ALA A 23 15.67 5.32 15.97
CA ALA A 23 14.76 4.57 16.83
C ALA A 23 13.38 4.40 16.18
N VAL A 24 12.83 5.46 15.57
CA VAL A 24 11.56 5.39 14.83
C VAL A 24 11.66 4.43 13.65
N LEU A 25 12.74 4.52 12.85
CA LEU A 25 12.95 3.63 11.71
C LEU A 25 13.08 2.17 12.15
N TRP A 26 13.74 1.89 13.29
CA TRP A 26 13.85 0.52 13.82
C TRP A 26 12.48 -0.09 14.15
N THR A 27 11.53 0.72 14.63
CA THR A 27 10.23 0.23 15.11
C THR A 27 9.07 0.39 14.14
N ALA A 28 9.23 1.17 13.08
CA ALA A 28 8.17 1.44 12.12
C ALA A 28 7.99 0.26 11.14
N PRO A 29 6.74 -0.09 10.77
CA PRO A 29 6.50 -1.05 9.70
C PRO A 29 7.19 -0.65 8.41
N GLU A 30 7.76 -1.62 7.69
CA GLU A 30 8.54 -1.38 6.47
C GLU A 30 7.76 -0.64 5.38
N ARG A 31 6.44 -0.88 5.31
CA ARG A 31 5.51 -0.19 4.39
C ARG A 31 5.43 1.34 4.59
N TRP A 32 6.07 1.90 5.60
CA TRP A 32 6.14 3.34 5.81
C TRP A 32 7.44 3.96 5.29
N TYR A 33 8.37 3.14 4.81
CA TYR A 33 9.64 3.64 4.32
C TYR A 33 9.48 4.32 2.95
N PRO A 34 10.23 5.40 2.69
CA PRO A 34 10.14 6.11 1.41
C PRO A 34 10.90 5.40 0.26
N TRP A 35 11.42 4.19 0.48
CA TRP A 35 12.15 3.36 -0.46
C TRP A 35 11.57 1.94 -0.46
N ASP A 36 11.77 1.22 -1.56
CA ASP A 36 11.32 -0.17 -1.70
C ASP A 36 12.04 -1.09 -0.71
N THR A 37 11.30 -1.98 -0.04
CA THR A 37 11.89 -2.94 0.92
C THR A 37 11.94 -4.37 0.40
N ALA A 38 11.31 -4.64 -0.74
CA ALA A 38 11.33 -5.93 -1.40
C ALA A 38 11.60 -5.80 -2.91
N ASP A 39 11.96 -6.92 -3.54
CA ASP A 39 12.08 -7.01 -4.99
C ASP A 39 10.74 -7.44 -5.61
N PHE A 40 10.49 -7.02 -6.86
CA PHE A 40 9.32 -7.52 -7.59
C PHE A 40 9.45 -9.04 -7.80
N PRO A 41 8.42 -9.84 -7.48
CA PRO A 41 8.54 -11.29 -7.51
C PRO A 41 8.82 -11.82 -8.92
N ALA A 42 9.54 -12.94 -8.98
CA ALA A 42 9.74 -13.66 -10.23
C ALA A 42 8.40 -14.24 -10.74
N ALA A 43 8.31 -14.47 -12.05
CA ALA A 43 7.14 -15.10 -12.64
C ALA A 43 6.89 -16.50 -12.05
N ASP A 44 5.66 -16.73 -11.60
CA ASP A 44 5.20 -18.01 -11.06
C ASP A 44 4.09 -18.60 -11.93
N ALA A 45 4.37 -19.74 -12.54
CA ALA A 45 3.43 -20.45 -13.41
C ALA A 45 2.30 -21.16 -12.64
N SER A 46 2.39 -21.25 -11.32
CA SER A 46 1.36 -21.85 -10.47
C SER A 46 0.17 -20.91 -10.23
N LEU A 47 0.34 -19.61 -10.48
CA LEU A 47 -0.69 -18.59 -10.33
C LEU A 47 -1.86 -18.82 -11.29
N SER A 48 -3.08 -18.49 -10.85
CA SER A 48 -4.24 -18.52 -11.71
C SER A 48 -4.13 -17.49 -12.85
N PRO A 49 -4.86 -17.65 -13.97
CA PRO A 49 -4.84 -16.66 -15.04
C PRO A 49 -5.25 -15.25 -14.60
N ALA A 50 -6.13 -15.12 -13.60
CA ALA A 50 -6.52 -13.82 -13.05
C ALA A 50 -5.37 -13.19 -12.26
N GLN A 51 -4.69 -13.98 -11.43
CA GLN A 51 -3.54 -13.53 -10.64
C GLN A 51 -2.37 -13.10 -11.54
N GLN A 52 -2.08 -13.88 -12.60
CA GLN A 52 -1.06 -13.52 -13.59
C GLN A 52 -1.35 -12.16 -14.24
N ARG A 53 -2.59 -11.92 -14.67
CA ARG A 53 -2.97 -10.62 -15.27
C ARG A 53 -2.83 -9.45 -14.30
N VAL A 54 -3.20 -9.64 -13.03
CA VAL A 54 -2.99 -8.61 -12.00
C VAL A 54 -1.49 -8.35 -11.87
N LEU A 55 -0.67 -9.40 -11.72
CA LEU A 55 0.77 -9.27 -11.54
C LEU A 55 1.44 -8.57 -12.74
N GLU A 56 1.11 -8.96 -13.97
CA GLU A 56 1.61 -8.33 -15.21
C GLU A 56 1.29 -6.83 -15.27
N VAL A 57 0.08 -6.45 -14.84
CA VAL A 57 -0.33 -5.05 -14.80
C VAL A 57 0.46 -4.31 -13.72
N VAL A 58 0.50 -4.82 -12.48
CA VAL A 58 1.23 -4.18 -11.39
C VAL A 58 2.70 -4.01 -11.74
N GLU A 59 3.32 -5.05 -12.31
CA GLU A 59 4.72 -5.06 -12.74
C GLU A 59 5.01 -3.95 -13.76
N ARG A 60 4.13 -3.81 -14.76
CA ARG A 60 4.23 -2.75 -15.77
C ARG A 60 4.12 -1.37 -15.13
N GLU A 61 3.13 -1.15 -14.28
CA GLU A 61 2.95 0.15 -13.61
C GLU A 61 4.10 0.49 -12.66
N TYR A 62 4.65 -0.51 -11.95
CA TYR A 62 5.79 -0.33 -11.06
C TYR A 62 7.07 0.04 -11.83
N ARG A 63 7.32 -0.59 -12.98
CA ARG A 63 8.53 -0.34 -13.79
C ARG A 63 8.48 0.93 -14.62
N ASP A 64 7.30 1.33 -15.08
CA ASP A 64 7.07 2.54 -15.87
C ASP A 64 5.93 3.36 -15.25
N PRO A 65 6.18 3.98 -14.09
CA PRO A 65 5.15 4.67 -13.34
C PRO A 65 4.67 5.92 -14.06
N ARG A 66 3.36 6.16 -14.00
CA ARG A 66 2.73 7.36 -14.54
C ARG A 66 2.44 8.37 -13.41
N PRO A 67 2.19 9.65 -13.75
CA PRO A 67 1.82 10.65 -12.74
C PRO A 67 0.57 10.23 -11.97
N ALA A 68 0.45 10.64 -10.70
CA ALA A 68 -0.73 10.38 -9.86
C ALA A 68 -2.06 10.71 -10.57
N THR A 69 -2.10 11.85 -11.25
CA THR A 69 -3.25 12.33 -12.03
C THR A 69 -3.66 11.43 -13.19
N PHE A 70 -2.78 10.53 -13.63
CA PHE A 70 -3.17 9.50 -14.59
C PHE A 70 -4.14 8.49 -13.95
N TYR A 71 -3.85 8.05 -12.72
CA TYR A 71 -4.66 7.05 -12.01
C TYR A 71 -5.96 7.67 -11.48
N SER A 72 -5.92 8.91 -10.99
CA SER A 72 -7.06 9.64 -10.42
C SER A 72 -7.88 10.45 -11.45
N GLU A 73 -7.79 10.12 -12.75
CA GLU A 73 -8.53 10.78 -13.84
C GLU A 73 -8.39 12.32 -13.87
N GLY A 74 -7.21 12.84 -13.53
CA GLY A 74 -6.87 14.26 -13.56
C GLY A 74 -7.06 15.00 -12.22
N VAL A 75 -7.53 14.32 -11.17
CA VAL A 75 -7.77 14.93 -9.86
C VAL A 75 -6.50 14.88 -8.99
N ASP A 76 -6.18 15.98 -8.30
CA ASP A 76 -5.10 16.02 -7.32
C ASP A 76 -5.62 15.51 -5.96
N GLU A 77 -5.52 14.19 -5.75
CA GLU A 77 -6.01 13.48 -4.57
C GLU A 77 -5.07 12.31 -4.17
N ALA A 78 -5.28 11.74 -2.98
CA ALA A 78 -4.66 10.47 -2.62
C ALA A 78 -5.17 9.38 -3.57
N TRP A 79 -4.27 8.65 -4.22
CA TRP A 79 -4.59 7.83 -5.39
C TRP A 79 -4.26 6.33 -5.19
N CYS A 80 -4.13 5.87 -3.94
CA CYS A 80 -3.88 4.45 -3.64
C CYS A 80 -5.02 3.54 -4.11
N ALA A 81 -6.28 3.88 -3.80
CA ALA A 81 -7.45 3.13 -4.27
C ALA A 81 -7.73 3.33 -5.77
N ASP A 82 -7.35 4.48 -6.34
CA ASP A 82 -7.37 4.70 -7.79
C ASP A 82 -6.39 3.78 -8.53
N PHE A 83 -5.17 3.65 -7.99
CA PHE A 83 -4.17 2.72 -8.51
C PHE A 83 -4.72 1.29 -8.52
N VAL A 84 -5.30 0.84 -7.39
CA VAL A 84 -5.93 -0.49 -7.31
C VAL A 84 -7.08 -0.63 -8.31
N SER A 85 -7.96 0.36 -8.40
CA SER A 85 -9.08 0.37 -9.36
C SER A 85 -8.59 0.26 -10.81
N HIS A 86 -7.52 0.98 -11.14
CA HIS A 86 -6.90 0.94 -12.47
C HIS A 86 -6.30 -0.44 -12.75
N VAL A 87 -5.53 -0.99 -11.81
CA VAL A 87 -4.92 -2.31 -11.97
C VAL A 87 -6.00 -3.36 -12.21
N MET A 88 -7.03 -3.39 -11.36
CA MET A 88 -8.11 -4.36 -11.45
C MET A 88 -8.89 -4.24 -12.77
N ARG A 89 -9.14 -3.00 -13.24
CA ARG A 89 -9.72 -2.77 -14.56
C ARG A 89 -8.84 -3.33 -15.68
N GLN A 90 -7.54 -3.05 -15.68
CA GLN A 90 -6.62 -3.53 -16.72
C GLN A 90 -6.45 -5.05 -16.69
N ALA A 91 -6.56 -5.67 -15.51
CA ALA A 91 -6.51 -7.12 -15.32
C ALA A 91 -7.81 -7.85 -15.73
N GLY A 92 -8.84 -7.10 -16.14
CA GLY A 92 -10.15 -7.64 -16.54
C GLY A 92 -11.10 -7.92 -15.37
N GLN A 93 -10.84 -7.34 -14.20
CA GLN A 93 -11.63 -7.45 -12.97
C GLN A 93 -12.12 -6.07 -12.50
N PRO A 94 -12.76 -5.24 -13.36
CA PRO A 94 -13.12 -3.88 -12.98
C PRO A 94 -14.10 -3.86 -11.80
N PHE A 95 -13.90 -2.94 -10.86
CA PHE A 95 -14.87 -2.70 -9.81
C PHE A 95 -16.13 -2.04 -10.38
N THR A 96 -17.15 -1.90 -9.53
CA THR A 96 -18.32 -1.07 -9.80
C THR A 96 -18.53 -0.18 -8.60
N ASN A 97 -18.24 1.10 -8.77
CA ASN A 97 -18.38 2.12 -7.75
C ASN A 97 -19.85 2.22 -7.33
N PRO A 98 -20.19 2.02 -6.04
CA PRO A 98 -21.58 1.98 -5.58
C PRO A 98 -22.29 3.33 -5.71
N HIS A 99 -21.57 4.45 -5.81
CA HIS A 99 -22.14 5.79 -5.90
C HIS A 99 -22.25 6.33 -7.33
N SER A 100 -21.36 5.91 -8.24
CA SER A 100 -21.32 6.42 -9.62
C SER A 100 -21.65 5.38 -10.69
N GLY A 101 -21.60 4.09 -10.37
CA GLY A 101 -21.70 2.99 -11.33
C GLY A 101 -20.49 2.82 -12.26
N GLY A 102 -19.48 3.70 -12.14
CA GLY A 102 -18.23 3.60 -12.89
C GLY A 102 -17.27 2.56 -12.31
N TRP A 103 -16.14 2.33 -12.97
CA TRP A 103 -15.14 1.34 -12.50
C TRP A 103 -14.23 1.85 -11.38
N ARG A 104 -14.08 3.18 -11.26
CA ARG A 104 -13.11 3.83 -10.37
C ARG A 104 -13.68 3.98 -8.96
N ILE A 105 -12.97 3.50 -7.95
CA ILE A 105 -13.27 3.77 -6.54
C ILE A 105 -12.08 4.56 -5.94
N PRO A 106 -12.22 5.89 -5.75
CA PRO A 106 -11.12 6.75 -5.28
C PRO A 106 -10.73 6.57 -3.82
N GLY A 107 -11.68 6.18 -2.97
CA GLY A 107 -11.52 6.18 -1.52
C GLY A 107 -11.35 4.76 -1.00
N VAL A 108 -10.38 4.56 -0.10
CA VAL A 108 -10.17 3.28 0.57
C VAL A 108 -11.40 2.86 1.37
N TYR A 109 -12.05 3.80 2.08
CA TYR A 109 -13.32 3.51 2.78
C TYR A 109 -14.37 2.89 1.85
N THR A 110 -14.66 3.54 0.72
CA THR A 110 -15.63 3.05 -0.27
C THR A 110 -15.16 1.75 -0.93
N LEU A 111 -13.85 1.54 -1.08
CA LEU A 111 -13.30 0.28 -1.59
C LEU A 111 -13.53 -0.86 -0.60
N THR A 112 -13.34 -0.62 0.69
CA THR A 112 -13.66 -1.56 1.76
C THR A 112 -15.16 -1.90 1.76
N GLU A 113 -16.04 -0.89 1.70
CA GLU A 113 -17.49 -1.10 1.60
C GLU A 113 -17.86 -1.94 0.37
N TYR A 114 -17.26 -1.64 -0.78
CA TYR A 114 -17.46 -2.42 -2.01
C TYR A 114 -17.13 -3.90 -1.79
N TYR A 115 -15.95 -4.23 -1.23
CA TYR A 115 -15.60 -5.63 -0.98
C TYR A 115 -16.56 -6.30 0.02
N GLN A 116 -17.01 -5.59 1.04
CA GLN A 116 -17.98 -6.10 2.00
C GLN A 116 -19.33 -6.40 1.34
N GLU A 117 -19.85 -5.47 0.53
CA GLU A 117 -21.10 -5.63 -0.21
C GLU A 117 -21.04 -6.77 -1.24
N GLN A 118 -19.88 -6.98 -1.86
CA GLN A 118 -19.66 -8.11 -2.77
C GLN A 118 -19.46 -9.46 -2.03
N GLY A 119 -19.43 -9.48 -0.69
CA GLY A 119 -19.11 -10.69 0.08
C GLY A 119 -17.68 -11.18 -0.16
N ARG A 120 -16.77 -10.27 -0.51
CA ARG A 120 -15.37 -10.52 -0.87
C ARG A 120 -14.39 -9.80 0.07
N PHE A 121 -14.86 -9.30 1.21
CA PHE A 121 -13.99 -8.80 2.27
C PHE A 121 -13.73 -9.92 3.28
N ALA A 122 -12.46 -10.26 3.49
CA ALA A 122 -12.01 -11.17 4.53
C ALA A 122 -11.28 -10.39 5.62
N PRO A 123 -11.82 -10.32 6.86
CA PRO A 123 -11.10 -9.74 7.99
C PRO A 123 -9.76 -10.43 8.23
N VAL A 124 -8.82 -9.71 8.84
CA VAL A 124 -7.54 -10.29 9.27
C VAL A 124 -7.78 -11.54 10.14
N GLY A 125 -7.08 -12.64 9.82
CA GLY A 125 -7.21 -13.93 10.52
C GLY A 125 -8.27 -14.90 9.96
N ASP A 126 -9.20 -14.43 9.12
CA ASP A 126 -10.24 -15.29 8.51
C ASP A 126 -9.81 -15.90 7.16
N HIS A 127 -8.72 -15.40 6.57
CA HIS A 127 -8.22 -15.80 5.25
C HIS A 127 -6.69 -15.72 5.20
N SER A 128 -6.08 -16.68 4.49
CA SER A 128 -4.67 -16.60 4.13
C SER A 128 -4.53 -15.85 2.81
N PRO A 129 -3.82 -14.71 2.77
CA PRO A 129 -3.76 -13.87 1.58
C PRO A 129 -3.20 -14.62 0.36
N ALA A 130 -3.68 -14.23 -0.81
CA ALA A 130 -3.23 -14.74 -2.09
C ALA A 130 -2.77 -13.60 -3.00
N VAL A 131 -1.92 -13.92 -3.98
CA VAL A 131 -1.54 -12.96 -5.03
C VAL A 131 -2.79 -12.38 -5.68
N GLY A 132 -2.81 -11.06 -5.83
CA GLY A 132 -3.93 -10.29 -6.38
C GLY A 132 -5.00 -9.89 -5.36
N ASP A 133 -4.93 -10.37 -4.12
CA ASP A 133 -5.77 -9.81 -3.05
C ASP A 133 -5.36 -8.35 -2.78
N VAL A 134 -6.32 -7.56 -2.30
CA VAL A 134 -6.12 -6.14 -1.98
C VAL A 134 -6.06 -5.99 -0.48
N VAL A 135 -4.93 -5.53 0.06
CA VAL A 135 -4.79 -5.24 1.48
C VAL A 135 -5.47 -3.91 1.78
N LEU A 136 -6.31 -3.87 2.81
CA LEU A 136 -7.03 -2.67 3.24
C LEU A 136 -6.54 -2.26 4.62
N TYR A 137 -6.03 -1.04 4.75
CA TYR A 137 -5.51 -0.51 6.00
C TYR A 137 -6.48 0.50 6.62
N GLU A 138 -6.62 0.47 7.95
CA GLU A 138 -7.30 1.54 8.69
C GLU A 138 -6.45 2.81 8.74
N SER A 139 -7.12 3.94 8.98
CA SER A 139 -6.44 5.14 9.44
C SER A 139 -5.87 4.86 10.83
N GLY A 140 -4.56 4.97 10.99
CA GLY A 140 -3.92 4.64 12.26
C GLY A 140 -2.43 4.44 12.13
N GLY A 141 -1.69 5.03 13.07
CA GLY A 141 -0.25 4.96 13.14
C GLY A 141 0.26 5.62 14.43
N PRO A 142 1.49 5.37 14.92
CA PRO A 142 2.05 6.01 16.12
C PRO A 142 1.99 7.54 16.18
N VAL A 143 1.73 8.23 15.06
CA VAL A 143 1.57 9.68 14.98
C VAL A 143 0.12 10.16 14.77
N GLY A 144 -0.86 9.24 14.83
CA GLY A 144 -2.29 9.51 14.74
C GLY A 144 -2.83 9.71 13.32
N ASP A 145 -4.16 9.80 13.22
CA ASP A 145 -4.94 10.00 11.97
C ASP A 145 -4.55 11.25 11.17
N LEU A 146 -3.77 12.15 11.77
CA LEU A 146 -3.35 13.40 11.14
C LEU A 146 -2.27 13.23 10.07
N LEU A 147 -1.57 12.08 10.06
CA LEU A 147 -0.45 11.81 9.13
C LEU A 147 -0.56 10.48 8.39
N VAL A 148 -1.38 9.53 8.86
CA VAL A 148 -1.54 8.20 8.24
C VAL A 148 -3.03 7.95 7.97
N GLY A 149 -3.47 8.33 6.77
CA GLY A 149 -4.82 8.03 6.30
C GLY A 149 -5.01 6.53 6.03
N GLN A 150 -6.26 6.13 5.76
CA GLN A 150 -6.53 4.81 5.21
C GLN A 150 -5.72 4.59 3.93
N HIS A 151 -5.27 3.37 3.72
CA HIS A 151 -4.42 3.04 2.58
C HIS A 151 -4.80 1.69 1.99
N THR A 152 -4.25 1.37 0.81
CA THR A 152 -4.48 0.06 0.20
C THR A 152 -3.39 -0.31 -0.80
N ASN A 153 -3.00 -1.59 -0.76
CA ASN A 153 -1.97 -2.17 -1.61
C ASN A 153 -2.48 -3.48 -2.25
N ILE A 154 -1.78 -3.97 -3.27
CA ILE A 154 -2.06 -5.25 -3.92
C ILE A 154 -1.00 -6.27 -3.49
N VAL A 155 -1.41 -7.45 -3.06
CA VAL A 155 -0.51 -8.57 -2.77
C VAL A 155 0.09 -9.10 -4.08
N VAL A 156 1.42 -9.10 -4.20
CA VAL A 156 2.14 -9.61 -5.37
C VAL A 156 2.90 -10.91 -5.10
N ALA A 157 3.22 -11.19 -3.83
CA ALA A 157 3.80 -12.47 -3.41
C ALA A 157 3.37 -12.82 -1.98
N VAL A 158 3.45 -14.10 -1.65
CA VAL A 158 3.12 -14.65 -0.33
C VAL A 158 4.22 -15.62 0.07
N ASP A 159 4.82 -15.41 1.25
CA ASP A 159 5.82 -16.30 1.85
C ASP A 159 5.48 -16.52 3.34
N GLY A 160 4.81 -17.64 3.63
CA GLY A 160 4.34 -17.95 4.98
C GLY A 160 3.37 -16.89 5.50
N ASP A 161 3.77 -16.24 6.60
CA ASP A 161 2.99 -15.19 7.27
C ASP A 161 3.35 -13.78 6.76
N THR A 162 4.28 -13.66 5.81
CA THR A 162 4.65 -12.40 5.16
C THR A 162 4.08 -12.33 3.75
N VAL A 163 3.63 -11.14 3.36
CA VAL A 163 3.24 -10.84 1.97
C VAL A 163 4.07 -9.70 1.43
N THR A 164 4.41 -9.77 0.14
CA THR A 164 4.96 -8.63 -0.58
C THR A 164 3.81 -7.90 -1.25
N THR A 165 3.75 -6.59 -1.07
CA THR A 165 2.67 -5.74 -1.56
C THR A 165 3.18 -4.61 -2.44
N VAL A 166 2.36 -4.18 -3.40
CA VAL A 166 2.62 -2.99 -4.22
C VAL A 166 1.47 -2.01 -4.08
N GLY A 167 1.79 -0.78 -3.71
CA GLY A 167 0.82 0.30 -3.50
C GLY A 167 1.13 1.52 -4.35
N GLY A 168 0.09 2.27 -4.72
CA GLY A 168 0.21 3.62 -5.25
C GLY A 168 0.12 4.65 -4.11
N ASN A 169 0.52 5.89 -4.35
CA ASN A 169 0.56 6.97 -3.35
C ASN A 169 1.47 6.68 -2.14
N GLU A 170 2.45 5.80 -2.30
CA GLU A 170 3.44 5.44 -1.28
C GLU A 170 4.55 6.51 -1.27
N MET A 171 4.36 7.55 -0.44
CA MET A 171 5.19 8.77 -0.48
C MET A 171 5.20 9.46 -1.85
N GLY A 172 4.07 9.39 -2.56
CA GLY A 172 3.87 9.99 -3.90
C GLY A 172 4.32 9.13 -5.08
N GLY A 173 4.79 7.90 -4.84
CA GLY A 173 5.18 6.95 -5.87
C GLY A 173 4.38 5.65 -5.86
N ILE A 174 4.81 4.71 -6.70
CA ILE A 174 4.46 3.29 -6.58
C ILE A 174 5.61 2.61 -5.85
N ARG A 175 5.32 1.86 -4.78
CA ARG A 175 6.34 1.19 -3.97
C ARG A 175 6.01 -0.26 -3.71
N ILE A 176 7.05 -1.04 -3.44
CA ILE A 176 6.98 -2.43 -3.07
C ILE A 176 7.55 -2.66 -1.67
N HIS A 177 6.78 -3.35 -0.83
CA HIS A 177 7.12 -3.59 0.56
C HIS A 177 6.74 -4.98 1.01
N ASP A 178 7.58 -5.59 1.84
CA ASP A 178 7.17 -6.71 2.66
C ASP A 178 6.28 -6.24 3.82
N LEU A 179 5.31 -7.09 4.15
CA LEU A 179 4.29 -6.84 5.15
C LEU A 179 4.06 -8.11 5.96
N ASP A 180 4.35 -8.03 7.25
CA ASP A 180 3.85 -8.98 8.23
C ASP A 180 2.41 -8.59 8.60
N TRP A 181 1.46 -9.15 7.86
CA TRP A 181 0.07 -8.71 7.89
C TRP A 181 -0.68 -9.16 9.14
N ALA A 182 -0.19 -10.21 9.83
CA ALA A 182 -0.77 -10.71 11.06
C ALA A 182 -0.38 -9.86 12.27
N ASP A 183 0.84 -9.29 12.24
CA ASP A 183 1.38 -8.46 13.32
C ASP A 183 1.19 -6.95 13.09
N ASP A 184 0.83 -6.50 11.88
CA ASP A 184 0.52 -5.09 11.59
C ASP A 184 -0.93 -4.73 11.96
N SER A 185 -1.09 -4.05 13.08
CA SER A 185 -2.40 -3.66 13.62
C SER A 185 -3.21 -2.74 12.71
N ALA A 186 -2.61 -2.11 11.69
CA ALA A 186 -3.35 -1.29 10.75
C ALA A 186 -4.04 -2.11 9.65
N VAL A 187 -3.72 -3.39 9.49
CA VAL A 187 -4.38 -4.24 8.50
C VAL A 187 -5.79 -4.60 8.97
N LEU A 188 -6.79 -4.10 8.26
CA LEU A 188 -8.19 -4.45 8.51
C LEU A 188 -8.54 -5.83 7.95
N GLY A 189 -7.96 -6.16 6.80
CA GLY A 189 -8.22 -7.40 6.08
C GLY A 189 -7.92 -7.28 4.59
N PHE A 190 -8.48 -8.21 3.83
CA PHE A 190 -8.21 -8.39 2.41
C PHE A 190 -9.49 -8.35 1.57
N GLY A 191 -9.44 -7.57 0.49
CA GLY A 191 -10.38 -7.66 -0.62
C GLY A 191 -9.97 -8.79 -1.56
N LEU A 192 -10.72 -9.88 -1.55
CA LEU A 192 -10.37 -11.11 -2.27
C LEU A 192 -10.45 -10.92 -3.79
N LEU A 193 -9.48 -11.43 -4.53
CA LEU A 193 -9.56 -11.47 -6.00
C LEU A 193 -10.74 -12.34 -6.45
N GLY A 194 -11.53 -11.82 -7.40
CA GLY A 194 -12.70 -12.52 -7.94
C GLY A 194 -12.26 -13.69 -8.81
N SER A 195 -13.04 -14.78 -8.78
CA SER A 195 -12.81 -15.96 -9.61
C SER A 195 -13.03 -15.73 -11.10
#